data_AF-A0A847A6H9-F1
#
_entry.id   AF-A0A847A6H9-F1
#
_cell.length_a   1.000
_cell.length_b   1.000
_cell.length_c   1.000
_cell.angle_alpha   90.00
_cell.angle_beta   90.00
_cell.angle_gamma   90.00
#
_symmetry.space_group_name_H-M   'P 1'
#
loop_
_entity.id
_entity.type
_entity.pdbx_description
1 polymer ?
#
loop_
_entity_poly.entity_id
_entity_poly.type
_entity_poly.pdbx_seq_one_letter_code
_entity_poly.pdbx_strand_id
1 'polypeptide(L)'
;NVHRGGSVEAVQLDAAYEQAAVRAAQIMGLRVAGVDMLEGDEGPLVMEVNSSPGLQGIEQASGLDVAGAIIDYIANQVSFPEIDVRQRLCVSTGYGVAELVMHAGAEHVGKKLGDLGLWDRDITVLTLHRGVQVIPNPRKHVVLEPEDRLLCFGKLEEMRSMIPDRPRRRARVRKLPQEARDLAEGQ
;
A
#
# COMPACT_ATOMS: atom_id res chain seq x y z
N ASN A 1 26.60 -4.04 18.38
CA ASN A 1 27.95 -3.94 17.75
C ASN A 1 28.84 -2.90 18.41
N VAL A 2 28.37 -1.68 18.64
CA VAL A 2 29.12 -0.60 19.34
C VAL A 2 29.51 -0.97 20.77
N HIS A 3 28.57 -1.55 21.53
CA HIS A 3 28.80 -2.01 22.91
C HIS A 3 29.86 -3.12 23.06
N ARG A 4 30.33 -3.70 21.94
CA ARG A 4 31.35 -4.76 21.89
C ARG A 4 32.67 -4.26 21.25
N GLY A 5 32.86 -2.95 21.11
CA GLY A 5 34.10 -2.35 20.61
C GLY A 5 34.07 -1.92 19.14
N GLY A 6 32.91 -1.92 18.47
CA GLY A 6 32.76 -1.34 17.14
C GLY A 6 32.74 0.19 17.19
N SER A 7 33.34 0.85 16.19
CA SER A 7 33.24 2.29 15.99
C SER A 7 31.97 2.65 15.21
N VAL A 8 31.52 3.89 15.37
CA VAL A 8 30.39 4.48 14.64
C VAL A 8 30.83 5.79 13.99
N GLU A 9 30.34 6.04 12.79
CA GLU A 9 30.56 7.28 12.06
C GLU A 9 29.30 7.68 11.31
N ALA A 10 29.16 8.96 11.00
CA ALA A 10 28.08 9.45 10.15
C ALA A 10 28.34 9.06 8.70
N VAL A 11 27.31 8.55 8.04
CA VAL A 11 27.31 8.31 6.61
C VAL A 11 26.09 8.99 5.99
N GLN A 12 26.26 9.56 4.80
CA GLN A 12 25.15 10.01 3.98
C GLN A 12 24.62 8.79 3.23
N LEU A 13 23.37 8.40 3.50
CA LEU A 13 22.75 7.28 2.82
C LEU A 13 22.30 7.68 1.42
N ASP A 14 22.47 6.78 0.45
CA ASP A 14 21.81 6.88 -0.84
C ASP A 14 20.30 6.69 -0.68
N ALA A 15 19.52 7.34 -1.54
CA ALA A 15 18.06 7.31 -1.50
C ALA A 15 17.47 5.87 -1.52
N ALA A 16 18.18 4.91 -2.13
CA ALA A 16 17.77 3.51 -2.14
C ALA A 16 17.79 2.88 -0.73
N TYR A 17 18.83 3.17 0.07
CA TYR A 17 18.96 2.66 1.44
C TYR A 17 17.95 3.32 2.38
N GLU A 18 17.73 4.63 2.23
CA GLU A 18 16.69 5.33 2.99
C GLU A 18 15.31 4.74 2.74
N GLN A 19 14.95 4.54 1.46
CA GLN A 19 13.67 3.96 1.07
C GLN A 19 13.52 2.51 1.57
N ALA A 20 14.59 1.71 1.53
CA ALA A 20 14.59 0.35 2.04
C ALA A 20 14.34 0.32 3.54
N ALA A 21 15.01 1.17 4.32
CA ALA A 21 14.82 1.28 5.77
C ALA A 21 13.40 1.69 6.14
N VAL A 22 12.87 2.75 5.52
CA VAL A 22 11.50 3.22 5.78
C VAL A 22 10.48 2.14 5.42
N ARG A 23 10.66 1.47 4.27
CA ARG A 23 9.75 0.40 3.84
C ARG A 23 9.80 -0.80 4.78
N ALA A 24 10.98 -1.18 5.27
CA ALA A 24 11.11 -2.29 6.22
C ALA A 24 10.32 -1.99 7.52
N ALA A 25 10.46 -0.79 8.08
CA ALA A 25 9.70 -0.39 9.26
C ALA A 25 8.17 -0.40 9.01
N GLN A 26 7.73 0.10 7.85
CA GLN A 26 6.31 0.10 7.46
C GLN A 26 5.73 -1.31 7.30
N ILE A 27 6.45 -2.23 6.64
CA ILE A 27 6.01 -3.62 6.46
C ILE A 27 5.86 -4.31 7.82
N MET A 28 6.75 -4.02 8.76
CA MET A 28 6.70 -4.55 10.12
C MET A 28 5.64 -3.86 11.00
N GLY A 29 4.94 -2.83 10.49
CA GLY A 29 3.94 -2.07 11.24
C GLY A 29 4.53 -1.23 12.38
N LEU A 30 5.82 -0.90 12.30
CA LEU A 30 6.52 -0.12 13.31
C LEU A 30 6.54 1.35 12.91
N ARG A 31 6.09 2.24 13.82
CA ARG A 31 6.18 3.70 13.59
C ARG A 31 7.60 4.24 13.77
N VAL A 32 8.39 3.57 14.61
CA VAL A 32 9.79 3.85 14.89
C VAL A 32 10.54 2.52 14.93
N ALA A 33 11.65 2.43 14.22
CA ALA A 33 12.50 1.24 14.21
C ALA A 33 13.94 1.63 13.85
N GLY A 34 14.92 0.86 14.35
CA GLY A 34 16.26 0.83 13.77
C GLY A 34 16.34 -0.28 12.74
N VAL A 35 16.93 0.00 11.58
CA VAL A 35 17.07 -0.97 10.50
C VAL A 35 18.54 -1.17 10.22
N ASP A 36 19.00 -2.40 10.46
CA ASP A 36 20.37 -2.79 10.18
C ASP A 36 20.44 -3.32 8.75
N MET A 37 21.36 -2.76 7.96
CA MET A 37 21.50 -3.04 6.54
C MET A 37 22.95 -3.30 6.17
N LEU A 38 23.15 -4.07 5.10
CA LEU A 38 24.44 -4.24 4.43
C LEU A 38 24.36 -3.70 3.00
N GLU A 39 25.53 -3.34 2.48
CA GLU A 39 25.70 -3.04 1.07
C GLU A 39 25.78 -4.34 0.26
N GLY A 40 24.89 -4.50 -0.70
CA GLY A 40 24.89 -5.63 -1.64
C GLY A 40 25.18 -5.16 -3.06
N ASP A 41 25.60 -6.10 -3.91
CA ASP A 41 25.92 -5.84 -5.33
C ASP A 41 24.73 -5.26 -6.12
N GLU A 42 23.50 -5.61 -5.71
CA GLU A 42 22.24 -5.17 -6.34
C GLU A 42 21.47 -4.14 -5.47
N GLY A 43 22.12 -3.56 -4.46
CA GLY A 43 21.52 -2.55 -3.58
C GLY A 43 21.37 -2.98 -2.11
N PRO A 44 20.52 -2.29 -1.33
CA PRO A 44 20.44 -2.46 0.12
C PRO A 44 19.91 -3.83 0.54
N LEU A 45 20.62 -4.50 1.45
CA LEU A 45 20.21 -5.76 2.05
C LEU A 45 19.81 -5.54 3.52
N VAL A 46 18.53 -5.71 3.84
CA VAL A 46 18.02 -5.57 5.22
C VAL A 46 18.33 -6.83 6.02
N MET A 47 19.02 -6.67 7.14
CA MET A 47 19.44 -7.77 8.02
C MET A 47 18.53 -7.92 9.24
N GLU A 48 18.23 -6.80 9.90
CA GLU A 48 17.43 -6.79 11.12
C GLU A 48 16.58 -5.52 11.19
N VAL A 49 15.37 -5.65 11.73
CA VAL A 49 14.48 -4.52 12.04
C VAL A 49 14.17 -4.57 13.54
N ASN A 50 14.69 -3.59 14.26
CA ASN A 50 14.61 -3.49 15.72
C ASN A 50 13.57 -2.46 16.13
N SER A 51 12.54 -2.86 16.90
CA SER A 51 11.49 -1.95 17.41
C SER A 51 11.97 -1.05 18.55
N SER A 52 13.08 -1.42 19.21
CA SER A 52 13.69 -0.65 20.30
C SER A 52 15.20 -0.50 20.05
N PRO A 53 15.62 0.31 19.07
CA PRO A 53 17.03 0.47 18.76
C PRO A 53 17.76 1.25 19.86
N GLY A 54 19.05 0.95 20.04
CA GLY A 54 19.92 1.76 20.88
C GLY A 54 20.28 3.07 20.17
N LEU A 55 19.99 4.21 20.80
CA LEU A 55 20.18 5.53 20.17
C LEU A 55 21.56 6.13 20.39
N GLN A 56 22.23 5.78 21.50
CA GLN A 56 23.49 6.41 21.92
C GLN A 56 24.56 6.44 20.83
N GLY A 57 24.74 5.34 20.09
CA GLY A 57 25.74 5.28 19.01
C GLY A 57 25.36 6.13 17.80
N ILE A 58 24.07 6.18 17.46
CA ILE A 58 23.54 6.94 16.31
C ILE A 58 23.61 8.44 16.61
N GLU A 59 23.22 8.86 17.80
CA GLU A 59 23.27 10.28 18.22
C GLU A 59 24.71 10.78 18.32
N GLN A 60 25.63 9.96 18.84
CA GLN A 60 27.06 10.31 18.87
C GLN A 60 27.65 10.46 17.47
N ALA A 61 27.30 9.58 16.54
CA ALA A 61 27.82 9.62 15.18
C ALA A 61 27.21 10.78 14.37
N SER A 62 25.89 10.97 14.46
CA SER A 62 25.15 11.96 13.66
C SER A 62 25.14 13.37 14.27
N GLY A 63 25.34 13.50 15.57
CA GLY A 63 25.17 14.76 16.30
C GLY A 63 23.71 15.23 16.40
N LEU A 64 22.74 14.35 16.10
CA LEU A 64 21.31 14.65 16.13
C LEU A 64 20.66 14.13 17.41
N ASP A 65 19.65 14.85 17.90
CA ASP A 65 18.76 14.40 18.99
C ASP A 65 17.66 13.51 18.42
N VAL A 66 17.96 12.23 18.26
CA VAL A 66 17.05 11.24 17.68
C VAL A 66 15.95 10.88 18.69
N ALA A 67 16.30 10.78 19.97
CA ALA A 67 15.35 10.55 21.04
C ALA A 67 14.29 11.66 21.10
N GLY A 68 14.72 12.92 21.05
CA GLY A 68 13.84 14.09 20.98
C GLY A 68 12.92 14.04 19.75
N ALA A 69 13.46 13.75 18.57
CA ALA A 69 12.67 13.61 17.34
C ALA A 69 11.60 12.50 17.45
N ILE A 70 11.91 11.38 18.10
CA ILE A 70 10.94 10.30 18.37
C ILE A 70 9.85 10.79 19.33
N ILE A 71 10.21 11.49 20.41
CA ILE A 71 9.26 12.05 21.37
C ILE A 71 8.34 13.06 20.68
N ASP A 72 8.89 13.98 19.89
CA ASP A 72 8.11 14.97 19.13
C ASP A 72 7.15 14.30 18.15
N TYR A 73 7.61 13.25 17.46
CA TYR A 73 6.77 12.45 16.57
C TYR A 73 5.58 11.82 17.31
N ILE A 74 5.81 11.21 18.48
CA ILE A 74 4.76 10.59 19.30
C ILE A 74 3.82 11.66 19.88
N ALA A 75 4.37 12.76 20.40
CA ALA A 75 3.61 13.86 20.97
C ALA A 75 2.63 14.47 19.95
N ASN A 76 3.09 14.67 18.71
CA ASN A 76 2.24 15.12 17.61
C ASN A 76 1.07 14.17 17.33
N GLN A 77 1.25 12.85 17.47
CA GLN A 77 0.15 11.89 17.33
C GLN A 77 -0.83 11.90 18.50
N VAL A 78 -0.39 12.25 19.70
CA VAL A 78 -1.31 12.43 20.84
C VAL A 78 -2.13 13.72 20.68
N SER A 79 -1.50 14.79 20.20
CA SER A 79 -2.18 16.06 19.91
C SER A 79 -3.13 15.98 18.71
N PHE A 80 -2.88 15.05 17.78
CA PHE A 80 -3.74 14.78 16.63
C PHE A 80 -3.84 13.27 16.40
N PRO A 81 -4.69 12.56 17.16
CA PRO A 81 -4.79 11.11 17.05
C PRO A 81 -5.24 10.72 15.65
N GLU A 82 -4.45 9.89 14.99
CA GLU A 82 -4.89 9.19 13.78
C GLU A 82 -6.11 8.36 14.14
N ILE A 83 -7.28 8.78 13.66
CA ILE A 83 -8.52 8.04 13.85
C ILE A 83 -8.54 6.92 12.82
N ASP A 84 -8.72 5.67 13.27
CA ASP A 84 -9.03 4.57 12.36
C ASP A 84 -10.38 4.86 11.69
N VAL A 85 -10.27 5.32 10.45
CA VAL A 85 -11.38 5.72 9.59
C VAL A 85 -12.39 4.57 9.46
N ARG A 86 -11.94 3.30 9.40
CA ARG A 86 -12.84 2.15 9.26
C ARG A 86 -13.75 2.00 10.49
N GLN A 87 -13.22 2.18 11.69
CA GLN A 87 -14.01 2.06 12.94
C GLN A 87 -15.05 3.17 13.10
N ARG A 88 -14.81 4.37 12.54
CA ARG A 88 -15.76 5.50 12.62
C ARG A 88 -16.75 5.52 11.46
N LEU A 89 -16.33 5.06 10.28
CA LEU A 89 -17.18 5.07 9.09
C LEU A 89 -18.15 3.89 9.03
N CYS A 90 -17.86 2.77 9.68
CA CYS A 90 -18.79 1.62 9.77
C CYS A 90 -19.93 1.80 10.79
N VAL A 91 -20.12 3.00 11.37
CA VAL A 91 -21.19 3.27 12.34
C VAL A 91 -22.54 3.46 11.63
N SER A 92 -22.53 3.85 10.35
CA SER A 92 -23.73 4.02 9.54
C SER A 92 -24.03 2.78 8.71
N THR A 93 -25.22 2.21 8.88
CA THR A 93 -25.69 1.06 8.09
C THR A 93 -25.70 1.41 6.60
N GLY A 94 -25.08 0.57 5.77
CA GLY A 94 -25.04 0.74 4.31
C GLY A 94 -23.87 1.56 3.76
N TYR A 95 -23.05 2.20 4.60
CA TYR A 95 -21.80 2.85 4.17
C TYR A 95 -20.59 1.97 4.49
N GLY A 96 -19.56 2.07 3.66
CA GLY A 96 -18.32 1.34 3.90
C GLY A 96 -17.19 1.78 2.99
N VAL A 97 -16.03 1.18 3.22
CA VAL A 97 -14.82 1.40 2.43
C VAL A 97 -14.66 0.22 1.47
N ALA A 98 -14.48 0.51 0.18
CA ALA A 98 -14.25 -0.48 -0.86
C ALA A 98 -13.18 -0.01 -1.84
N GLU A 99 -12.50 -0.96 -2.46
CA GLU A 99 -11.54 -0.68 -3.52
C GLU A 99 -12.18 -0.96 -4.89
N LEU A 100 -12.10 0.02 -5.79
CA LEU A 100 -12.54 -0.09 -7.18
C LEU A 100 -11.32 -0.13 -8.09
N VAL A 101 -11.22 -1.14 -8.96
CA VAL A 101 -10.09 -1.29 -9.90
C VAL A 101 -10.53 -0.88 -11.30
N MET A 102 -9.78 0.02 -11.94
CA MET A 102 -10.02 0.43 -13.31
C MET A 102 -9.44 -0.60 -14.28
N HIS A 103 -10.26 -1.53 -14.77
CA HIS A 103 -9.78 -2.54 -15.73
C HIS A 103 -9.51 -1.95 -17.12
N ALA A 104 -8.46 -2.44 -17.79
CA ALA A 104 -8.20 -2.13 -19.19
C ALA A 104 -9.41 -2.52 -20.07
N GLY A 105 -10.01 -1.52 -20.74
CA GLY A 105 -11.23 -1.69 -21.54
C GLY A 105 -12.53 -1.33 -20.82
N ALA A 106 -12.49 -0.97 -19.54
CA ALA A 106 -13.63 -0.31 -18.89
C ALA A 106 -13.87 1.05 -19.55
N GLU A 107 -15.14 1.44 -19.70
CA GLU A 107 -15.57 2.71 -20.31
C GLU A 107 -15.07 3.97 -19.56
N HIS A 108 -14.31 3.78 -18.48
CA HIS A 108 -13.87 4.78 -17.53
C HIS A 108 -12.39 5.16 -17.70
N VAL A 109 -11.60 4.35 -18.41
CA VAL A 109 -10.19 4.66 -18.69
C VAL A 109 -10.10 5.88 -19.63
N GLY A 110 -9.26 6.85 -19.28
CA GLY A 110 -9.11 8.11 -20.02
C GLY A 110 -10.15 9.18 -19.71
N LYS A 111 -11.18 8.88 -18.90
CA LYS A 111 -12.12 9.89 -18.37
C LYS A 111 -11.54 10.56 -17.13
N LYS A 112 -12.05 11.76 -16.80
CA LYS A 112 -11.69 12.42 -15.54
C LYS A 112 -12.43 11.74 -14.40
N LEU A 113 -11.83 11.74 -13.22
CA LEU A 113 -12.43 11.17 -12.03
C LEU A 113 -13.82 11.76 -11.73
N GLY A 114 -14.00 13.07 -11.95
CA GLY A 114 -15.28 13.76 -11.80
C GLY A 114 -16.38 13.25 -12.73
N ASP A 115 -16.02 12.72 -13.90
CA ASP A 115 -16.98 12.27 -14.91
C ASP A 115 -17.59 10.89 -14.57
N LEU A 116 -17.09 10.23 -13.51
CA LEU A 116 -17.64 8.97 -13.02
C LEU A 116 -18.95 9.13 -12.23
N GLY A 117 -19.33 10.36 -11.86
CA GLY A 117 -20.55 10.61 -11.07
C GLY A 117 -20.52 10.02 -9.66
N LEU A 118 -19.32 9.72 -9.11
CA LEU A 118 -19.15 9.10 -7.80
C LEU A 118 -19.78 9.96 -6.68
N TRP A 119 -19.52 11.26 -6.70
CA TRP A 119 -20.02 12.19 -5.68
C TRP A 119 -21.55 12.31 -5.68
N ASP A 120 -22.20 12.20 -6.84
CA ASP A 120 -23.66 12.25 -6.94
C ASP A 120 -24.32 10.98 -6.36
N ARG A 121 -23.57 9.87 -6.34
CA ARG A 121 -23.94 8.60 -5.72
C ARG A 121 -23.51 8.48 -4.26
N ASP A 122 -23.00 9.58 -3.68
CA ASP A 122 -22.49 9.63 -2.31
C ASP A 122 -21.30 8.67 -2.09
N ILE A 123 -20.40 8.66 -3.06
CA ILE A 123 -19.12 7.94 -3.04
C ILE A 123 -17.99 8.97 -3.15
N THR A 124 -17.07 8.93 -2.19
CA THR A 124 -15.86 9.74 -2.16
C THR A 124 -14.65 8.87 -2.42
N VAL A 125 -13.71 9.36 -3.23
CA VAL A 125 -12.41 8.70 -3.43
C VAL A 125 -11.40 9.27 -2.45
N LEU A 126 -10.84 8.40 -1.61
CA LEU A 126 -9.87 8.74 -0.58
C LEU A 126 -8.45 8.72 -1.14
N THR A 127 -8.10 7.68 -1.90
CA THR A 127 -6.79 7.53 -2.55
C THR A 127 -6.92 6.90 -3.94
N LEU A 128 -5.99 7.24 -4.82
CA LEU A 128 -5.77 6.57 -6.10
C LEU A 128 -4.36 5.97 -6.09
N HIS A 129 -4.25 4.67 -6.34
CA HIS A 129 -2.98 3.97 -6.48
C HIS A 129 -2.70 3.72 -7.96
N ARG A 130 -1.55 4.21 -8.44
CA ARG A 130 -1.05 4.03 -9.81
C ARG A 130 0.32 3.37 -9.76
N GLY A 131 0.35 2.06 -9.94
CA GLY A 131 1.56 1.27 -9.71
C GLY A 131 2.08 1.45 -8.29
N VAL A 132 3.25 2.09 -8.15
CA VAL A 132 3.89 2.40 -6.85
C VAL A 132 3.52 3.78 -6.29
N GLN A 133 2.88 4.64 -7.08
CA GLN A 133 2.51 5.99 -6.66
C GLN A 133 1.15 5.98 -5.98
N VAL A 134 1.03 6.74 -4.88
CA VAL A 134 -0.24 6.97 -4.18
C VAL A 134 -0.60 8.46 -4.27
N ILE A 135 -1.77 8.74 -4.84
CA ILE A 135 -2.33 10.10 -4.94
C ILE A 135 -3.41 10.23 -3.87
N PRO A 136 -3.15 10.95 -2.77
CA PRO A 136 -4.15 11.18 -1.73
C PRO A 136 -5.17 12.24 -2.19
N ASN A 137 -6.44 12.06 -1.81
CA ASN A 137 -7.57 12.94 -2.13
C ASN A 137 -7.53 13.43 -3.60
N PRO A 138 -7.61 12.51 -4.58
CA PRO A 138 -7.44 12.84 -5.99
C PRO A 138 -8.51 13.85 -6.43
N ARG A 139 -8.07 14.91 -7.11
CA ARG A 139 -8.97 15.97 -7.59
C ARG A 139 -9.84 15.46 -8.73
N LYS A 140 -11.03 16.07 -8.91
CA LYS A 140 -11.99 15.70 -9.98
C LYS A 140 -11.41 15.71 -11.39
N HIS A 141 -10.34 16.47 -11.64
CA HIS A 141 -9.71 16.56 -12.97
C HIS A 141 -8.66 15.48 -13.26
N VAL A 142 -8.33 14.63 -12.29
CA VAL A 142 -7.36 13.54 -12.48
C VAL A 142 -7.90 12.59 -13.54
N VAL A 143 -7.08 12.30 -14.55
CA VAL A 143 -7.41 11.35 -15.63
C VAL A 143 -7.03 9.94 -15.18
N LEU A 144 -7.97 9.01 -15.35
CA LEU A 144 -7.82 7.62 -14.94
C LEU A 144 -7.04 6.81 -15.97
N GLU A 145 -6.11 6.01 -15.47
CA GLU A 145 -5.28 5.09 -16.25
C GLU A 145 -5.75 3.63 -16.04
N PRO A 146 -5.39 2.71 -16.96
CA PRO A 146 -5.59 1.28 -16.73
C PRO A 146 -4.90 0.85 -15.43
N GLU A 147 -5.54 -0.04 -14.68
CA GLU A 147 -5.07 -0.60 -13.41
C GLU A 147 -4.99 0.41 -12.25
N ASP A 148 -5.49 1.65 -12.40
CA ASP A 148 -5.69 2.55 -11.27
C ASP A 148 -6.62 1.89 -10.24
N ARG A 149 -6.21 1.89 -8.97
CA ARG A 149 -7.03 1.38 -7.85
C ARG A 149 -7.50 2.56 -7.00
N LEU A 150 -8.81 2.72 -6.90
CA LEU A 150 -9.47 3.80 -6.17
C LEU A 150 -9.97 3.26 -4.82
N LEU A 151 -9.40 3.73 -3.72
CA LEU A 151 -9.96 3.49 -2.40
C LEU A 151 -11.11 4.45 -2.17
N CYS A 152 -12.32 3.92 -2.10
CA CYS A 152 -13.54 4.69 -2.02
C CYS A 152 -14.23 4.49 -0.67
N PHE A 153 -14.92 5.52 -0.21
CA PHE A 153 -15.86 5.46 0.90
C PHE A 153 -17.21 5.98 0.46
N GLY A 154 -18.29 5.26 0.76
CA GLY A 154 -19.63 5.68 0.41
C GLY A 154 -20.65 4.58 0.56
N LYS A 155 -21.78 4.70 -0.14
CA LYS A 155 -22.84 3.69 -0.17
C LYS A 155 -22.37 2.39 -0.81
N LEU A 156 -22.46 1.29 -0.07
CA LEU A 156 -21.99 -0.03 -0.51
C LEU A 156 -22.76 -0.54 -1.75
N GLU A 157 -24.08 -0.34 -1.79
CA GLU A 157 -24.91 -0.79 -2.93
C GLU A 157 -24.54 -0.06 -4.23
N GLU A 158 -24.31 1.26 -4.16
CA GLU A 158 -23.87 2.05 -5.31
C GLU A 158 -22.50 1.59 -5.79
N MET A 159 -21.54 1.38 -4.88
CA MET A 159 -20.21 0.87 -5.25
C MET A 159 -20.28 -0.53 -5.85
N ARG A 160 -21.14 -1.42 -5.34
CA ARG A 160 -21.36 -2.76 -5.93
C ARG A 160 -21.90 -2.67 -7.35
N SER A 161 -22.82 -1.75 -7.63
CA SER A 161 -23.40 -1.56 -8.97
C SER A 161 -22.37 -1.15 -10.03
N MET A 162 -21.24 -0.58 -9.60
CA MET A 162 -20.15 -0.14 -10.47
C MET A 162 -19.12 -1.23 -10.78
N ILE A 163 -19.14 -2.33 -10.03
CA ILE A 163 -18.24 -3.47 -10.28
C ILE A 163 -18.93 -4.34 -11.34
N PRO A 164 -18.33 -4.55 -12.52
CA PRO A 164 -18.92 -5.40 -13.54
C PRO A 164 -19.16 -6.81 -13.01
N ASP A 165 -20.30 -7.40 -13.36
CA ASP A 165 -20.64 -8.78 -13.00
C ASP A 165 -19.51 -9.72 -13.42
N ARG A 166 -19.05 -10.55 -12.48
CA ARG A 166 -18.08 -11.62 -12.77
C ARG A 166 -18.60 -12.40 -13.98
N PRO A 167 -17.82 -12.55 -15.08
CA PRO A 167 -18.26 -13.39 -16.18
C PRO A 167 -18.57 -14.78 -15.62
N ARG A 168 -19.82 -15.23 -15.80
CA ARG A 168 -20.26 -16.56 -15.36
C ARG A 168 -19.21 -17.56 -15.79
N ARG A 169 -18.66 -18.32 -14.83
CA ARG A 169 -17.73 -19.43 -15.10
C ARG A 169 -18.27 -20.21 -16.29
N ARG A 170 -17.51 -20.27 -17.40
CA ARG A 170 -17.88 -21.08 -18.57
C ARG A 170 -18.24 -22.48 -18.07
N ALA A 171 -19.39 -22.97 -18.51
CA ALA A 171 -19.88 -24.30 -18.13
C ALA A 171 -18.76 -25.33 -18.32
N ARG A 172 -18.65 -26.27 -17.37
CA ARG A 172 -17.61 -27.31 -17.31
C ARG A 172 -17.28 -27.82 -18.71
N VAL A 173 -15.99 -27.76 -19.06
CA VAL A 173 -15.42 -28.32 -20.30
C VAL A 173 -16.06 -29.69 -20.56
N ARG A 174 -16.69 -29.86 -21.73
CA ARG A 174 -17.23 -31.15 -22.18
C ARG A 174 -16.09 -32.17 -22.10
N LYS A 175 -16.31 -33.30 -21.40
CA LYS A 175 -15.34 -34.41 -21.41
C LYS A 175 -15.07 -34.81 -22.86
N LEU A 176 -13.80 -34.98 -23.21
CA LEU A 176 -13.36 -35.44 -24.52
C LEU A 176 -14.17 -36.67 -24.96
N PRO A 177 -14.63 -36.73 -26.23
CA PRO A 177 -15.25 -37.93 -26.80
C PRO A 177 -14.34 -39.15 -26.61
N GLN A 178 -14.94 -40.32 -26.39
CA GLN A 178 -14.23 -41.58 -26.10
C GLN A 178 -13.14 -41.88 -27.15
N GLU A 179 -13.44 -41.63 -28.42
CA GLU A 179 -12.54 -41.82 -29.57
C GLU A 179 -11.21 -41.04 -29.44
N ALA A 180 -11.23 -39.86 -28.81
CA ALA A 180 -10.03 -39.05 -28.62
C ALA A 180 -9.17 -39.51 -27.43
N ARG A 181 -9.71 -40.35 -26.54
CA ARG A 181 -8.95 -40.98 -25.45
C ARG A 181 -8.27 -42.27 -25.94
N ASP A 182 -8.96 -43.03 -26.77
CA ASP A 182 -8.45 -44.29 -27.30
C ASP A 182 -7.26 -44.07 -28.27
N LEU A 183 -7.20 -42.92 -28.95
CA LEU A 183 -6.06 -42.48 -29.76
C LEU A 183 -4.82 -42.06 -28.94
N ALA A 184 -4.98 -41.76 -27.65
CA ALA A 184 -3.88 -41.31 -26.78
C ALA A 184 -3.28 -42.43 -25.93
N GLU A 185 -4.00 -43.55 -25.74
CA GLU A 185 -3.53 -44.72 -24.99
C GLU A 185 -2.99 -45.85 -25.90
N GLY A 186 -3.00 -45.63 -27.22
CA GLY A 186 -2.56 -46.61 -28.22
C GLY A 186 -1.32 -46.19 -29.02
N GLN A 187 -0.17 -46.01 -28.36
CA GLN A 187 1.19 -46.26 -28.90
C GLN A 187 2.15 -46.54 -27.75
#